data_AF-A0A5C6QIU2-F1
#
_entry.id   AF-A0A5C6QIU2-F1
#
_cell.length_a   1.000
_cell.length_b   1.000
_cell.length_c   1.000
_cell.angle_alpha   90.00
_cell.angle_beta   90.00
_cell.angle_gamma   90.00
#
_symmetry.space_group_name_H-M   'P 1'
#
loop_
_entity.id
_entity.type
_entity.pdbx_description
1 polymer ?
#
loop_
_entity_poly.entity_id
_entity_poly.type
_entity_poly.pdbx_seq_one_letter_code
_entity_poly.pdbx_strand_id
1 'polypeptide(L)'
;MTTNNIICLEVNELYTDKQFHQYKTTLPSFCFFELTQELQATIDEAKELLLEKGFHELSFQLNSINWFFKLTNRYHHDIKSFIHIGEKSIHFSGQMRPFDDVHFCTPKISINQAKFNQIPIKPIQISQLKEPLAKGLITRIEQLTRQYNEAEDLYYGIEPLLSELQKLDDKSAMDLHLHLDSQLDLLHRQGNELLKKMKNLEEEMLSLSRAILHKVFGISKGDWISYLAVNSTSLVQLQYEHCDIHERILTIRGVGIKKKGELGKREQMISIELMSKE
;
A
#
# COMPACT_ATOMS: atom_id res chain seq x y z
N MET A 1 9.69 -32.62 -11.16
CA MET A 1 9.65 -31.60 -10.08
C MET A 1 10.86 -30.71 -10.27
N THR A 2 10.67 -29.54 -10.84
CA THR A 2 11.73 -28.56 -11.11
C THR A 2 12.03 -27.83 -9.81
N THR A 3 13.04 -28.27 -9.08
CA THR A 3 13.52 -27.59 -7.87
C THR A 3 13.99 -26.18 -8.20
N ASN A 4 13.38 -25.17 -7.58
CA ASN A 4 13.82 -23.77 -7.66
C ASN A 4 15.24 -23.65 -7.12
N ASN A 5 16.22 -23.57 -8.00
CA ASN A 5 17.63 -23.43 -7.62
C ASN A 5 17.91 -21.96 -7.29
N ILE A 6 17.79 -21.62 -6.01
CA ILE A 6 18.20 -20.31 -5.49
C ILE A 6 19.66 -20.45 -5.05
N ILE A 7 20.54 -19.60 -5.58
CA ILE A 7 21.97 -19.61 -5.29
C ILE A 7 22.36 -18.24 -4.71
N CYS A 8 22.79 -18.22 -3.46
CA CYS A 8 23.32 -17.03 -2.80
C CYS A 8 24.84 -17.15 -2.71
N LEU A 9 25.57 -16.22 -3.34
CA LEU A 9 27.04 -16.23 -3.42
C LEU A 9 27.66 -15.14 -2.54
N GLU A 10 28.89 -15.43 -2.10
CA GLU A 10 29.74 -14.54 -1.32
C GLU A 10 29.10 -14.06 -0.01
N VAL A 11 28.57 -15.01 0.77
CA VAL A 11 28.24 -14.76 2.18
C VAL A 11 29.56 -14.61 2.94
N ASN A 12 29.80 -13.43 3.51
CA ASN A 12 30.93 -13.22 4.42
C ASN A 12 30.55 -13.74 5.82
N GLU A 13 31.23 -14.76 6.34
CA GLU A 13 31.09 -15.07 7.78
C GLU A 13 31.76 -13.96 8.57
N LEU A 14 31.01 -13.32 9.47
CA LEU A 14 31.62 -12.58 10.56
C LEU A 14 31.95 -13.60 11.66
N TYR A 15 33.14 -14.21 11.60
CA TYR A 15 33.83 -14.54 12.85
C TYR A 15 34.44 -13.24 13.40
N THR A 16 33.59 -12.28 13.77
CA THR A 16 34.05 -11.17 14.61
C THR A 16 33.96 -11.62 16.06
N ASP A 17 35.11 -11.54 16.72
CA ASP A 17 35.25 -11.63 18.16
C ASP A 17 34.08 -10.99 18.89
N LYS A 18 33.66 -11.66 19.97
CA LYS A 18 32.42 -11.52 20.75
C LYS A 18 32.07 -10.12 21.30
N GLN A 19 32.66 -9.03 20.82
CA GLN A 19 32.58 -7.71 21.44
C GLN A 19 31.94 -6.59 20.61
N PHE A 20 31.58 -6.80 19.33
CA PHE A 20 30.94 -5.75 18.52
C PHE A 20 29.61 -6.19 17.88
N HIS A 21 28.55 -6.23 18.69
CA HIS A 21 27.17 -6.52 18.25
C HIS A 21 26.47 -5.29 17.62
N GLN A 22 27.05 -4.66 16.59
CA GLN A 22 26.40 -3.49 15.94
C GLN A 22 26.01 -3.66 14.47
N TYR A 23 26.33 -4.79 13.81
CA TYR A 23 25.83 -5.06 12.45
C TYR A 23 25.16 -6.43 12.39
N LYS A 24 23.82 -6.42 12.27
CA LYS A 24 22.95 -7.57 12.60
C LYS A 24 22.66 -8.56 11.47
N THR A 25 23.12 -8.34 10.24
CA THR A 25 22.92 -9.31 9.15
C THR A 25 24.00 -9.16 8.09
N THR A 26 24.76 -10.21 7.81
CA THR A 26 25.70 -10.18 6.69
C THR A 26 24.92 -10.28 5.38
N LEU A 27 25.18 -9.35 4.45
CA LEU A 27 24.60 -9.38 3.11
C LEU A 27 25.45 -10.32 2.22
N PRO A 28 24.86 -11.37 1.62
CA PRO A 28 25.47 -12.05 0.48
C PRO A 28 25.69 -11.04 -0.64
N SER A 29 26.84 -11.11 -1.32
CA SER A 29 27.15 -10.11 -2.35
C SER A 29 26.34 -10.34 -3.63
N PHE A 30 25.89 -11.58 -3.88
CA PHE A 30 25.04 -11.90 -5.02
C PHE A 30 23.95 -12.91 -4.66
N CYS A 31 22.75 -12.71 -5.22
CA CYS A 31 21.64 -13.66 -5.14
C CYS A 31 21.13 -13.92 -6.55
N PHE A 32 21.26 -15.17 -6.99
CA PHE A 32 20.70 -15.67 -8.24
C PHE A 32 19.51 -16.57 -7.93
N PHE A 33 18.39 -16.32 -8.58
CA PHE A 33 17.25 -17.22 -8.54
C PHE A 33 16.49 -17.13 -9.85
N GLU A 34 15.89 -18.25 -10.24
CA GLU A 34 14.98 -18.29 -11.38
C GLU A 34 13.54 -18.09 -10.88
N LEU A 35 12.81 -17.15 -11.49
CA LEU A 35 11.39 -16.95 -11.20
C LEU A 35 10.56 -17.98 -11.95
N THR A 36 10.49 -19.19 -11.41
CA THR A 36 9.66 -20.26 -11.98
C THR A 36 8.16 -19.99 -11.74
N GLN A 37 7.30 -20.68 -12.49
CA GLN A 37 5.85 -20.59 -12.31
C GLN A 37 5.40 -20.96 -10.89
N GLU A 38 6.05 -21.95 -10.27
CA GLU A 38 5.75 -22.37 -8.90
C GLU A 38 6.13 -21.28 -7.87
N LEU A 39 7.30 -20.66 -8.02
CA LEU A 39 7.71 -19.56 -7.16
C LEU A 39 6.80 -18.34 -7.35
N GLN A 40 6.39 -18.08 -8.59
CA GLN A 40 5.47 -17.00 -8.91
C GLN A 40 4.09 -17.23 -8.28
N ALA A 41 3.52 -18.44 -8.38
CA ALA A 41 2.26 -18.78 -7.72
C ALA A 41 2.35 -18.58 -6.20
N THR A 42 3.46 -19.02 -5.59
CA THR A 42 3.72 -18.82 -4.15
C THR A 42 3.76 -17.32 -3.78
N ILE A 43 4.38 -16.49 -4.62
CA ILE A 43 4.42 -15.04 -4.41
C ILE A 43 3.03 -14.44 -4.54
N ASP A 44 2.27 -14.80 -5.57
CA ASP A 44 0.94 -14.23 -5.82
C ASP A 44 -0.04 -14.65 -4.70
N GLU A 45 -0.04 -15.91 -4.26
CA GLU A 45 -0.84 -16.39 -3.10
C GLU A 45 -0.47 -15.66 -1.79
N ALA A 46 0.83 -15.50 -1.52
CA ALA A 46 1.30 -14.76 -0.35
C ALA A 46 0.83 -13.29 -0.36
N LYS A 47 0.77 -12.66 -1.55
CA LYS A 47 0.27 -11.29 -1.68
C LYS A 47 -1.23 -11.17 -1.39
N GLU A 48 -2.03 -12.14 -1.81
CA GLU A 48 -3.45 -12.18 -1.46
C GLU A 48 -3.62 -12.29 0.06
N LEU A 49 -2.89 -13.19 0.72
CA LEU A 49 -2.91 -13.36 2.17
C LEU A 49 -2.45 -12.11 2.94
N LEU A 50 -1.40 -11.41 2.46
CA LEU A 50 -0.95 -10.13 3.03
C LEU A 50 -2.09 -9.10 3.03
N LEU A 51 -2.82 -9.00 1.93
CA LEU A 51 -3.93 -8.07 1.75
C LEU A 51 -5.14 -8.44 2.62
N GLU A 52 -5.53 -9.72 2.63
CA GLU A 52 -6.68 -10.21 3.41
C GLU A 52 -6.49 -10.05 4.92
N LYS A 53 -5.28 -10.28 5.41
CA LYS A 53 -4.97 -10.29 6.85
C LYS A 53 -4.34 -8.99 7.36
N GLY A 54 -3.96 -8.08 6.47
CA GLY A 54 -3.32 -6.81 6.84
C GLY A 54 -1.90 -6.98 7.36
N PHE A 55 -1.18 -8.04 6.96
CA PHE A 55 0.21 -8.25 7.34
C PHE A 55 1.17 -7.45 6.46
N HIS A 56 2.35 -7.11 7.01
CA HIS A 56 3.39 -6.39 6.26
C HIS A 56 4.32 -7.32 5.48
N GLU A 57 4.51 -8.55 5.97
CA GLU A 57 5.41 -9.55 5.40
C GLU A 57 4.97 -10.96 5.79
N LEU A 58 5.15 -11.92 4.89
CA LEU A 58 4.99 -13.36 5.15
C LEU A 58 6.31 -14.08 4.92
N SER A 59 6.64 -14.99 5.82
CA SER A 59 7.89 -15.75 5.78
C SER A 59 7.60 -17.24 5.65
N PHE A 60 8.23 -17.89 4.68
CA PHE A 60 8.09 -19.32 4.44
C PHE A 60 9.46 -19.98 4.45
N GLN A 61 9.57 -21.15 5.09
CA GLN A 61 10.80 -21.93 5.05
C GLN A 61 10.97 -22.54 3.65
N LEU A 62 12.16 -22.38 3.06
CA LEU A 62 12.55 -23.01 1.80
C LEU A 62 13.75 -23.94 2.03
N ASN A 63 13.70 -25.12 1.44
CA ASN A 63 14.80 -26.08 1.50
C ASN A 63 15.68 -26.03 0.23
N SER A 64 15.36 -25.16 -0.73
CA SER A 64 15.99 -25.13 -2.05
C SER A 64 17.02 -24.01 -2.23
N ILE A 65 17.45 -23.37 -1.14
CA ILE A 65 18.45 -22.29 -1.18
C ILE A 65 19.85 -22.87 -0.95
N ASN A 66 20.73 -22.66 -1.92
CA ASN A 66 22.14 -23.03 -1.85
C ASN A 66 22.96 -21.81 -1.44
N TRP A 67 23.55 -21.85 -0.24
CA TRP A 67 24.39 -20.77 0.26
C TRP A 67 25.86 -21.10 0.05
N PHE A 68 26.55 -20.26 -0.72
CA PHE A 68 27.99 -20.37 -0.97
C PHE A 68 28.77 -19.37 -0.11
N PHE A 69 29.69 -19.90 0.68
CA PHE A 69 30.45 -19.12 1.65
C PHE A 69 31.85 -18.86 1.11
N LYS A 70 32.21 -17.57 1.01
CA LYS A 70 33.48 -17.14 0.40
C LYS A 70 34.70 -17.62 1.19
N LEU A 71 34.63 -17.54 2.51
CA LEU A 71 35.73 -17.92 3.41
C LEU A 71 36.05 -19.41 3.35
N THR A 72 35.01 -20.26 3.37
CA THR A 72 35.16 -21.72 3.32
C THR A 72 35.21 -22.27 1.90
N ASN A 73 34.98 -21.42 0.89
CA ASN A 73 34.94 -21.77 -0.53
C ASN A 73 34.08 -23.01 -0.86
N ARG A 74 32.90 -23.11 -0.23
CA ARG A 74 31.99 -24.27 -0.36
C ARG A 74 30.52 -23.89 -0.14
N TYR A 75 29.63 -24.76 -0.59
CA TYR A 75 28.21 -24.71 -0.25
C TYR A 75 27.96 -25.27 1.15
N HIS A 76 27.06 -24.63 1.89
CA HIS A 76 26.56 -25.11 3.16
C HIS A 76 25.09 -25.48 3.02
N HIS A 77 24.74 -26.69 3.46
CA HIS A 77 23.42 -27.29 3.27
C HIS A 77 22.63 -27.44 4.59
N ASP A 78 23.26 -27.14 5.71
CA ASP A 78 22.72 -27.21 7.08
C ASP A 78 22.03 -25.91 7.51
N ILE A 79 21.81 -25.00 6.56
CA ILE A 79 21.21 -23.69 6.79
C ILE A 79 19.69 -23.79 6.67
N LYS A 80 18.98 -23.40 7.74
CA LYS A 80 17.54 -23.16 7.66
C LYS A 80 17.33 -21.88 6.87
N SER A 81 16.64 -22.00 5.74
CA SER A 81 16.47 -20.88 4.82
C SER A 81 15.02 -20.46 4.72
N PHE A 82 14.79 -19.17 4.53
CA PHE A 82 13.46 -18.57 4.44
C PHE A 82 13.37 -17.63 3.25
N ILE A 83 12.21 -17.62 2.60
CA ILE A 83 11.79 -16.52 1.73
C ILE A 83 10.85 -15.61 2.51
N HIS A 84 11.05 -14.32 2.34
CA HIS A 84 10.23 -13.27 2.92
C HIS A 84 9.58 -12.48 1.79
N ILE A 85 8.26 -12.43 1.80
CA ILE A 85 7.45 -11.82 0.75
C ILE A 85 6.70 -10.65 1.39
N GLY A 86 7.01 -9.45 0.92
CA GLY A 86 6.27 -8.22 1.26
C GLY A 86 5.48 -7.68 0.07
N GLU A 87 4.81 -6.55 0.26
CA GLU A 87 3.92 -5.94 -0.75
C GLU A 87 4.63 -5.69 -2.10
N LYS A 88 5.90 -5.26 -2.05
CA LYS A 88 6.65 -4.82 -3.23
C LYS A 88 7.96 -5.57 -3.46
N SER A 89 8.39 -6.41 -2.53
CA SER A 89 9.72 -7.01 -2.56
C SER A 89 9.75 -8.40 -1.97
N ILE A 90 10.66 -9.22 -2.46
CA ILE A 90 11.06 -10.47 -1.84
C ILE A 90 12.50 -10.37 -1.33
N HIS A 91 12.83 -11.10 -0.28
CA HIS A 91 14.22 -11.33 0.11
C HIS A 91 14.37 -12.70 0.76
N PHE A 92 15.60 -13.19 0.81
CA PHE A 92 15.91 -14.49 1.38
C PHE A 92 16.73 -14.29 2.64
N SER A 93 16.55 -15.20 3.59
CA SER A 93 17.37 -15.22 4.79
C SER A 93 17.77 -16.63 5.15
N GLY A 94 18.82 -16.76 5.95
CA GLY A 94 19.07 -18.04 6.59
C GLY A 94 19.70 -17.94 7.96
N GLN A 95 19.52 -19.06 8.67
CA GLN A 95 19.86 -19.26 10.05
C GLN A 95 20.82 -20.46 10.13
N MET A 96 21.95 -20.24 10.78
CA MET A 96 23.01 -21.22 10.95
C MET A 96 23.16 -21.60 12.43
N ARG A 97 23.31 -22.89 12.72
CA ARG A 97 23.56 -23.36 14.09
C ARG A 97 24.92 -22.84 14.59
N PRO A 98 25.10 -22.58 15.90
CA PRO A 98 24.18 -22.84 17.02
C PRO A 98 23.19 -21.70 17.31
N PHE A 99 23.12 -20.68 16.47
CA PHE A 99 22.38 -19.46 16.77
C PHE A 99 20.92 -19.54 16.31
N ASP A 100 20.02 -18.99 17.13
CA ASP A 100 18.58 -18.97 16.85
C ASP A 100 18.13 -17.80 15.96
N ASP A 101 19.02 -16.83 15.72
CA ASP A 101 18.74 -15.63 14.93
C ASP A 101 19.16 -15.77 13.47
N VAL A 102 18.47 -15.03 12.59
CA VAL A 102 18.83 -14.91 11.17
C VAL A 102 20.24 -14.32 11.04
N HIS A 103 21.12 -15.04 10.35
CA HIS A 103 22.54 -14.70 10.22
C HIS A 103 22.85 -13.91 8.95
N PHE A 104 22.07 -14.12 7.90
CA PHE A 104 22.27 -13.50 6.60
C PHE A 104 20.93 -13.25 5.94
N CYS A 105 20.82 -12.08 5.32
CA CYS A 105 19.67 -11.65 4.53
C CYS A 105 20.18 -11.13 3.19
N THR A 106 19.51 -11.48 2.10
CA THR A 106 19.76 -10.83 0.81
C THR A 106 19.17 -9.42 0.81
N PRO A 107 19.64 -8.52 -0.07
CA PRO A 107 18.92 -7.30 -0.37
C PRO A 107 17.46 -7.58 -0.79
N LYS A 108 16.58 -6.60 -0.58
CA LYS A 108 15.19 -6.65 -1.05
C LYS A 108 15.15 -6.54 -2.57
N ILE A 109 14.60 -7.56 -3.21
CA ILE A 109 14.46 -7.68 -4.66
C ILE A 109 13.04 -7.25 -5.02
N SER A 110 12.90 -6.28 -5.91
CA SER A 110 11.58 -5.81 -6.34
C SER A 110 10.85 -6.91 -7.13
N ILE A 111 9.63 -7.24 -6.73
CA ILE A 111 8.78 -8.21 -7.44
C ILE A 111 8.56 -7.77 -8.89
N ASN A 112 8.46 -6.45 -9.11
CA ASN A 112 8.28 -5.86 -10.44
C ASN A 112 9.53 -5.97 -11.32
N GLN A 113 10.73 -6.07 -10.72
CA GLN A 113 11.98 -6.30 -11.44
C GLN A 113 12.18 -7.80 -11.76
N ALA A 114 11.66 -8.70 -10.93
CA ALA A 114 11.75 -10.14 -11.15
C ALA A 114 10.85 -10.63 -12.31
N LYS A 115 9.72 -9.94 -12.57
CA LYS A 115 8.87 -10.17 -13.74
C LYS A 115 9.55 -9.56 -14.99
N PHE A 116 10.59 -10.21 -15.51
CA PHE A 116 11.35 -9.80 -16.72
C PHE A 116 10.54 -9.80 -18.04
N ASN A 117 9.25 -10.12 -17.99
CA ASN A 117 8.34 -9.98 -19.12
C ASN A 117 7.52 -8.71 -18.91
N GLN A 118 7.49 -7.86 -19.95
CA GLN A 118 6.69 -6.63 -20.08
C GLN A 118 5.56 -6.58 -19.06
N ILE A 119 5.69 -5.71 -18.05
CA ILE A 119 4.68 -5.58 -16.99
C ILE A 119 3.33 -5.36 -17.70
N PRO A 120 2.37 -6.29 -17.57
CA PRO A 120 1.15 -6.23 -18.34
C PRO A 120 0.40 -4.96 -17.94
N ILE A 121 0.11 -4.13 -18.94
CA ILE A 121 -0.63 -2.89 -18.73
C ILE A 121 -2.11 -3.23 -18.72
N LYS A 122 -2.75 -3.10 -17.55
CA LYS A 122 -4.18 -3.38 -17.37
C LYS A 122 -5.00 -2.20 -17.92
N PRO A 123 -5.85 -2.41 -18.94
CA PRO A 123 -6.71 -1.35 -19.43
C PRO A 123 -7.89 -1.15 -18.49
N ILE A 124 -8.17 0.10 -18.10
CA ILE A 124 -9.39 0.45 -17.39
C ILE A 124 -10.54 0.47 -18.40
N GLN A 125 -11.51 -0.44 -18.23
CA GLN A 125 -12.69 -0.52 -19.08
C GLN A 125 -13.91 0.05 -18.34
N ILE A 126 -14.32 1.26 -18.71
CA ILE A 126 -15.46 1.95 -18.07
C ILE A 126 -16.76 1.14 -18.11
N SER A 127 -16.92 0.24 -19.09
CA SER A 127 -18.06 -0.69 -19.15
C SER A 127 -18.21 -1.56 -17.90
N GLN A 128 -17.13 -1.87 -17.18
CA GLN A 128 -17.16 -2.66 -15.94
C GLN A 128 -17.89 -1.94 -14.81
N LEU A 129 -18.00 -0.59 -14.86
CA LEU A 129 -18.80 0.17 -13.89
C LEU A 129 -20.31 -0.11 -14.00
N LYS A 130 -20.77 -0.74 -15.08
CA LYS A 130 -22.17 -1.14 -15.24
C LYS A 130 -22.52 -2.42 -14.48
N GLU A 131 -21.53 -3.16 -13.99
CA GLU A 131 -21.74 -4.40 -13.26
C GLU A 131 -22.45 -4.17 -11.91
N PRO A 132 -23.26 -5.13 -11.43
CA PRO A 132 -24.01 -4.97 -10.18
C PRO A 132 -23.14 -4.66 -8.96
N LEU A 133 -21.95 -5.28 -8.89
CA LEU A 133 -20.99 -5.03 -7.82
C LEU A 133 -20.48 -3.59 -7.85
N ALA A 134 -20.11 -3.09 -9.03
CA ALA A 134 -19.63 -1.73 -9.21
C ALA A 134 -20.72 -0.72 -8.84
N LYS A 135 -21.96 -0.92 -9.33
CA LYS A 135 -23.12 -0.09 -8.96
C LYS A 135 -23.32 -0.06 -7.44
N GLY A 136 -23.27 -1.21 -6.76
CA GLY A 136 -23.41 -1.29 -5.30
C GLY A 136 -22.34 -0.52 -4.52
N LEU A 137 -21.07 -0.63 -4.94
CA LEU A 137 -19.97 0.13 -4.35
C LEU A 137 -20.13 1.63 -4.58
N ILE A 138 -20.49 2.06 -5.78
CA ILE A 138 -20.71 3.47 -6.13
C ILE A 138 -21.86 4.05 -5.30
N THR A 139 -22.99 3.36 -5.20
CA THR A 139 -24.12 3.79 -4.36
C THR A 139 -23.72 3.94 -2.89
N ARG A 140 -22.89 3.03 -2.36
CA ARG A 140 -22.40 3.15 -0.99
C ARG A 140 -21.52 4.39 -0.81
N ILE A 141 -20.64 4.68 -1.77
CA ILE A 141 -19.82 5.90 -1.75
C ILE A 141 -20.72 7.14 -1.77
N GLU A 142 -21.73 7.19 -2.65
CA GLU A 142 -22.66 8.32 -2.71
C GLU A 142 -23.41 8.55 -1.39
N GLN A 143 -23.80 7.48 -0.69
CA GLN A 143 -24.40 7.58 0.64
C GLN A 143 -23.43 8.18 1.67
N LEU A 144 -22.17 7.75 1.67
CA LEU A 144 -21.15 8.28 2.58
C LEU A 144 -20.81 9.73 2.27
N THR A 145 -20.74 10.11 1.00
CA THR A 145 -20.54 11.51 0.59
C THR A 145 -21.66 12.40 1.12
N ARG A 146 -22.92 11.96 1.08
CA ARG A 146 -24.03 12.71 1.68
C ARG A 146 -23.86 12.88 3.18
N GLN A 147 -23.51 11.81 3.89
CA GLN A 147 -23.28 11.87 5.35
C GLN A 147 -22.09 12.75 5.71
N TYR A 148 -21.07 12.79 4.85
CA TYR A 148 -19.91 13.65 5.02
C TYR A 148 -20.34 15.12 4.89
N ASN A 149 -21.04 15.46 3.81
CA ASN A 149 -21.53 16.83 3.57
C ASN A 149 -22.46 17.29 4.70
N GLU A 150 -23.35 16.43 5.19
CA GLU A 150 -24.19 16.75 6.36
C GLU A 150 -23.36 17.03 7.62
N ALA A 151 -22.28 16.27 7.86
CA ALA A 151 -21.40 16.50 9.00
C ALA A 151 -20.57 17.78 8.84
N GLU A 152 -20.13 18.06 7.61
CA GLU A 152 -19.38 19.25 7.23
C GLU A 152 -20.22 20.52 7.39
N ASP A 153 -21.48 20.50 6.90
CA ASP A 153 -22.43 21.59 7.06
C ASP A 153 -22.69 21.91 8.54
N LEU A 154 -22.86 20.88 9.37
CA LEU A 154 -23.01 21.04 10.82
C LEU A 154 -21.75 21.61 11.48
N TYR A 155 -20.57 21.15 11.04
CA TYR A 155 -19.29 21.64 11.56
C TYR A 155 -19.12 23.13 11.24
N TYR A 156 -19.34 23.54 9.99
CA TYR A 156 -19.29 24.94 9.58
C TYR A 156 -20.40 25.79 10.19
N GLY A 157 -21.50 25.20 10.67
CA GLY A 157 -22.50 25.89 11.49
C GLY A 157 -22.01 26.19 12.92
N ILE A 158 -21.16 25.33 13.48
CA ILE A 158 -20.68 25.42 14.88
C ILE A 158 -19.35 26.20 14.98
N GLU A 159 -18.45 26.06 14.01
CA GLU A 159 -17.12 26.67 14.02
C GLU A 159 -17.14 28.21 14.22
N PRO A 160 -18.02 28.99 13.55
CA PRO A 160 -18.09 30.43 13.79
C PRO A 160 -18.52 30.77 15.21
N LEU A 161 -19.43 29.99 15.80
CA LEU A 161 -19.90 30.19 17.17
C LEU A 161 -18.78 29.92 18.18
N LEU A 162 -18.00 28.84 17.98
CA LEU A 162 -16.82 28.55 18.79
C LEU A 162 -15.80 29.69 18.70
N SER A 163 -15.51 30.19 17.50
CA SER A 163 -14.55 31.29 17.30
C SER A 163 -14.98 32.58 18.01
N GLU A 164 -16.26 32.95 17.90
CA GLU A 164 -16.76 34.17 18.56
C GLU A 164 -16.84 34.02 20.09
N LEU A 165 -17.20 32.85 20.61
CA LEU A 165 -17.21 32.61 22.05
C LEU A 165 -15.79 32.64 22.64
N GLN A 166 -14.79 32.05 21.95
CA GLN A 166 -13.39 32.14 22.38
C GLN A 166 -12.87 33.58 22.38
N LYS A 167 -13.19 34.38 21.35
CA LYS A 167 -12.83 35.81 21.30
C LYS A 167 -13.48 36.61 22.42
N LEU A 168 -14.67 36.23 22.86
CA LEU A 168 -15.37 36.88 23.97
C LEU A 168 -14.67 36.56 25.29
N ASP A 169 -14.33 35.28 25.50
CA ASP A 169 -13.64 34.78 26.69
C ASP A 169 -12.26 35.42 26.85
N ASP A 170 -11.49 35.50 25.76
CA ASP A 170 -10.16 36.14 25.71
C ASP A 170 -10.18 37.65 26.04
N LYS A 171 -11.33 38.32 25.87
CA LYS A 171 -11.50 39.78 26.07
C LYS A 171 -12.15 40.16 27.39
N SER A 172 -12.76 39.22 28.10
CA SER A 172 -13.39 39.47 29.40
C SER A 172 -12.36 39.48 30.53
N ALA A 173 -12.31 40.58 31.30
CA ALA A 173 -11.44 40.72 32.47
C ALA A 173 -11.97 40.00 33.74
N MET A 174 -13.12 39.33 33.65
CA MET A 174 -13.63 38.43 34.67
C MET A 174 -13.77 37.05 34.04
N ASP A 175 -13.19 36.03 34.66
CA ASP A 175 -13.57 34.64 34.39
C ASP A 175 -15.09 34.58 34.55
N LEU A 176 -15.80 34.41 33.44
CA LEU A 176 -17.23 34.16 33.39
C LEU A 176 -17.50 32.73 33.90
N HIS A 177 -17.02 32.44 35.11
CA HIS A 177 -17.23 31.18 35.77
C HIS A 177 -18.71 31.03 36.14
N LEU A 178 -19.22 29.83 35.84
CA LEU A 178 -20.45 29.21 36.32
C LEU A 178 -21.67 29.21 35.36
N HIS A 179 -21.46 28.92 34.08
CA HIS A 179 -22.31 28.01 33.27
C HIS A 179 -21.84 27.90 31.80
N LEU A 180 -21.13 28.92 31.30
CA LEU A 180 -20.59 28.96 29.94
C LEU A 180 -19.56 27.86 29.69
N ASP A 181 -18.71 27.54 30.67
CA ASP A 181 -17.72 26.46 30.60
C ASP A 181 -18.36 25.12 30.15
N SER A 182 -19.59 24.83 30.58
CA SER A 182 -20.29 23.59 30.22
C SER A 182 -20.82 23.58 28.77
N GLN A 183 -21.19 24.73 28.23
CA GLN A 183 -21.74 24.85 26.86
C GLN A 183 -20.64 25.01 25.82
N LEU A 184 -19.59 25.76 26.13
CA LEU A 184 -18.37 25.84 25.33
C LEU A 184 -17.70 24.46 25.22
N ASP A 185 -17.55 23.75 26.34
CA ASP A 185 -17.05 22.37 26.33
C ASP A 185 -17.93 21.44 25.50
N LEU A 186 -19.25 21.62 25.56
CA LEU A 186 -20.19 20.81 24.78
C LEU A 186 -20.07 21.10 23.28
N LEU A 187 -19.97 22.36 22.87
CA LEU A 187 -19.73 22.75 21.48
C LEU A 187 -18.36 22.26 20.99
N HIS A 188 -17.33 22.32 21.82
CA HIS A 188 -16.01 21.77 21.50
C HIS A 188 -16.05 20.26 21.32
N ARG A 189 -16.76 19.53 22.19
CA ARG A 189 -16.97 18.08 22.03
C ARG A 189 -17.72 17.77 20.74
N GLN A 190 -18.79 18.50 20.45
CA GLN A 190 -19.57 18.33 19.20
C GLN A 190 -18.72 18.61 17.96
N GLY A 191 -17.94 19.70 17.94
CA GLY A 191 -17.02 20.00 16.84
C GLY A 191 -15.99 18.89 16.63
N ASN A 192 -15.37 18.41 17.71
CA ASN A 192 -14.41 17.30 17.66
C ASN A 192 -15.05 15.98 17.20
N GLU A 193 -16.27 15.69 17.63
CA GLU A 193 -17.03 14.51 17.18
C GLU A 193 -17.36 14.58 15.69
N LEU A 194 -17.74 15.75 15.17
CA LEU A 194 -17.98 15.98 13.75
C LEU A 194 -16.70 15.80 12.92
N LEU A 195 -15.58 16.39 13.34
CA LEU A 195 -14.28 16.19 12.68
C LEU A 195 -13.86 14.71 12.65
N LYS A 196 -14.05 14.00 13.76
CA LYS A 196 -13.76 12.57 13.84
C LYS A 196 -14.70 11.77 12.91
N LYS A 197 -15.98 12.12 12.86
CA LYS A 197 -16.95 11.49 11.95
C LYS A 197 -16.56 11.73 10.49
N MET A 198 -16.21 12.96 10.11
CA MET A 198 -15.76 13.31 8.76
C MET A 198 -14.54 12.48 8.35
N LYS A 199 -13.51 12.42 9.21
CA LYS A 199 -12.31 11.61 8.96
C LYS A 199 -12.63 10.11 8.76
N ASN A 200 -13.50 9.55 9.60
CA ASN A 200 -13.89 8.14 9.47
C ASN A 200 -14.63 7.88 8.14
N LEU A 201 -15.49 8.83 7.72
CA LEU A 201 -16.20 8.75 6.44
C LEU A 201 -15.22 8.84 5.25
N GLU A 202 -14.21 9.70 5.31
CA GLU A 202 -13.15 9.77 4.30
C GLU A 202 -12.36 8.46 4.20
N GLU A 203 -11.99 7.86 5.33
CA GLU A 203 -11.30 6.57 5.37
C GLU A 203 -12.16 5.43 4.78
N GLU A 204 -13.47 5.41 5.05
CA GLU A 204 -14.40 4.45 4.47
C GLU A 204 -14.56 4.66 2.95
N MET A 205 -14.71 5.91 2.50
CA MET A 205 -14.75 6.25 1.06
C MET A 205 -13.46 5.86 0.34
N LEU A 206 -12.30 6.07 0.96
CA LEU A 206 -11.00 5.65 0.44
C LEU A 206 -10.87 4.12 0.36
N SER A 207 -11.42 3.39 1.34
CA SER A 207 -11.47 1.93 1.30
C SER A 207 -12.34 1.43 0.14
N LEU A 208 -13.50 2.04 -0.07
CA LEU A 208 -14.40 1.71 -1.17
C LEU A 208 -13.81 2.06 -2.55
N SER A 209 -13.09 3.17 -2.68
CA SER A 209 -12.41 3.53 -3.93
C SER A 209 -11.34 2.50 -4.32
N ARG A 210 -10.57 2.01 -3.33
CA ARG A 210 -9.65 0.87 -3.53
C ARG A 210 -10.40 -0.41 -3.88
N ALA A 211 -11.55 -0.66 -3.28
CA ALA A 211 -12.38 -1.82 -3.60
C ALA A 211 -12.92 -1.76 -5.03
N ILE A 212 -13.27 -0.58 -5.55
CA ILE A 212 -13.62 -0.40 -6.97
C ILE A 212 -12.43 -0.79 -7.86
N LEU A 213 -11.23 -0.25 -7.59
CA LEU A 213 -10.03 -0.59 -8.37
C LEU A 213 -9.74 -2.09 -8.37
N HIS A 214 -9.76 -2.71 -7.20
CA HIS A 214 -9.41 -4.11 -7.07
C HIS A 214 -10.51 -5.04 -7.61
N LYS A 215 -11.76 -4.87 -7.15
CA LYS A 215 -12.84 -5.83 -7.43
C LYS A 215 -13.52 -5.62 -8.78
N VAL A 216 -13.54 -4.39 -9.30
CA VAL A 216 -14.18 -4.08 -10.59
C VAL A 216 -13.15 -4.12 -11.71
N PHE A 217 -12.01 -3.44 -11.51
CA PHE A 217 -10.99 -3.32 -12.55
C PHE A 217 -9.84 -4.34 -12.44
N GLY A 218 -9.77 -5.12 -11.35
CA GLY A 218 -8.66 -6.06 -11.14
C GLY A 218 -7.31 -5.38 -10.91
N ILE A 219 -7.31 -4.13 -10.44
CA ILE A 219 -6.12 -3.27 -10.29
C ILE A 219 -5.66 -3.26 -8.82
N SER A 220 -4.39 -3.58 -8.63
CA SER A 220 -3.68 -3.55 -7.35
C SER A 220 -2.56 -2.52 -7.36
N LYS A 221 -2.19 -2.01 -6.17
CA LYS A 221 -1.11 -1.04 -6.04
C LYS A 221 0.19 -1.57 -6.64
N GLY A 222 0.83 -0.76 -7.47
CA GLY A 222 2.02 -1.13 -8.25
C GLY A 222 1.72 -1.68 -9.64
N ASP A 223 0.46 -1.99 -9.97
CA ASP A 223 0.08 -2.39 -11.32
C ASP A 223 0.25 -1.24 -12.31
N TRP A 224 0.59 -1.60 -13.55
CA TRP A 224 0.64 -0.67 -14.65
C TRP A 224 -0.73 -0.62 -15.29
N ILE A 225 -1.28 0.58 -15.40
CA ILE A 225 -2.64 0.78 -15.88
C ILE A 225 -2.64 1.72 -17.08
N SER A 226 -3.59 1.52 -17.97
CA SER A 226 -3.84 2.43 -19.08
C SER A 226 -5.29 2.84 -19.14
N TYR A 227 -5.52 4.10 -19.47
CA TYR A 227 -6.85 4.65 -19.65
C TYR A 227 -6.90 5.52 -20.91
N LEU A 228 -7.90 5.28 -21.73
CA LEU A 228 -8.26 6.10 -22.88
C LEU A 228 -9.63 6.70 -22.60
N ALA A 229 -9.68 8.01 -22.34
CA ALA A 229 -10.96 8.69 -22.13
C ALA A 229 -11.79 8.65 -23.42
N VAL A 230 -13.11 8.53 -23.30
CA VAL A 230 -14.05 8.32 -24.43
C VAL A 230 -13.90 9.35 -25.55
N ASN A 231 -13.47 10.58 -25.22
CA ASN A 231 -13.29 11.69 -26.16
C ASN A 231 -11.82 12.13 -26.34
N SER A 232 -10.86 11.33 -25.89
CA SER A 232 -9.43 11.64 -25.97
C SER A 232 -8.71 10.66 -26.89
N THR A 233 -7.82 11.17 -27.73
CA THR A 233 -6.85 10.36 -28.48
C THR A 233 -5.59 10.06 -27.67
N SER A 234 -5.44 10.69 -26.50
CA SER A 234 -4.27 10.54 -25.64
C SER A 234 -4.49 9.43 -24.62
N LEU A 235 -3.79 8.33 -24.82
CA LEU A 235 -3.68 7.24 -23.86
C LEU A 235 -2.85 7.70 -22.66
N VAL A 236 -3.42 7.63 -21.46
CA VAL A 236 -2.70 7.86 -20.21
C VAL A 236 -2.26 6.51 -19.66
N GLN A 237 -1.00 6.41 -19.26
CA GLN A 237 -0.43 5.19 -18.68
C GLN A 237 0.36 5.55 -17.43
N LEU A 238 0.07 4.89 -16.32
CA LEU A 238 0.76 5.11 -15.05
C LEU A 238 0.85 3.82 -14.23
N GLN A 239 1.82 3.78 -13.31
CA GLN A 239 1.85 2.78 -12.25
C GLN A 239 0.98 3.26 -11.10
N TYR A 240 -0.03 2.49 -10.73
CA TYR A 240 -0.98 2.87 -9.68
C TYR A 240 -0.32 2.93 -8.30
N GLU A 241 -0.45 4.06 -7.61
CA GLU A 241 0.09 4.27 -6.26
C GLU A 241 -0.98 4.68 -5.24
N HIS A 242 -1.88 5.57 -5.65
CA HIS A 242 -2.91 6.15 -4.79
C HIS A 242 -4.21 6.41 -5.57
N CYS A 243 -5.33 6.35 -4.88
CA CYS A 243 -6.61 6.78 -5.43
C CYS A 243 -7.43 7.52 -4.38
N ASP A 244 -8.24 8.44 -4.87
CA ASP A 244 -9.14 9.26 -4.08
C ASP A 244 -10.46 9.41 -4.83
N ILE A 245 -11.51 9.77 -4.10
CA ILE A 245 -12.82 10.03 -4.67
C ILE A 245 -13.34 11.36 -4.15
N HIS A 246 -13.79 12.20 -5.06
CA HIS A 246 -14.37 13.49 -4.72
C HIS A 246 -15.57 13.78 -5.63
N GLU A 247 -16.70 14.12 -5.02
CA GLU A 247 -18.03 14.41 -5.60
C GLU A 247 -18.69 13.33 -6.47
N ARG A 248 -17.92 12.55 -7.24
CA ARG A 248 -18.24 11.38 -8.11
C ARG A 248 -17.08 10.94 -8.99
N ILE A 249 -15.93 11.60 -8.88
CA ILE A 249 -14.77 11.37 -9.73
C ILE A 249 -13.80 10.50 -8.96
N LEU A 250 -13.57 9.29 -9.48
CA LEU A 250 -12.47 8.44 -9.04
C LEU A 250 -11.19 8.96 -9.70
N THR A 251 -10.27 9.46 -8.87
CA THR A 251 -8.95 9.90 -9.31
C THR A 251 -7.93 8.84 -8.93
N ILE A 252 -7.15 8.41 -9.92
CA ILE A 252 -6.10 7.40 -9.77
C ILE A 252 -4.78 8.09 -10.10
N ARG A 253 -3.79 7.98 -9.21
CA ARG A 253 -2.51 8.67 -9.30
C ARG A 253 -1.34 7.71 -9.22
N GLY A 254 -0.24 8.12 -9.84
CA GLY A 254 1.06 7.52 -9.68
C GLY A 254 2.04 7.89 -10.78
N VAL A 255 3.14 7.17 -10.87
CA VAL A 255 4.23 7.52 -11.79
C VAL A 255 3.86 7.17 -13.23
N GLY A 256 3.94 8.15 -14.14
CA GLY A 256 3.62 7.94 -15.55
C GLY A 256 4.57 6.94 -16.23
N ILE A 257 4.06 6.17 -17.19
CA ILE A 257 4.84 5.20 -17.97
C ILE A 257 5.30 5.87 -19.27
N LYS A 258 6.61 5.81 -19.56
CA LYS A 258 7.19 6.34 -20.81
C LYS A 258 6.94 5.37 -21.97
N LYS A 259 6.97 5.89 -23.19
CA LYS A 259 6.87 5.10 -24.45
C LYS A 259 7.84 3.92 -24.57
N LYS A 260 8.96 3.94 -23.83
CA LYS A 260 9.95 2.86 -23.80
C LYS A 260 9.63 1.74 -22.80
N GLY A 261 8.50 1.81 -22.09
CA GLY A 261 8.15 0.84 -21.05
C GLY A 261 8.97 1.04 -19.77
N GLU A 262 9.22 2.29 -19.38
CA GLU A 262 9.95 2.67 -18.16
C GLU A 262 9.14 3.65 -17.33
N LEU A 263 9.36 3.65 -16.01
CA LEU A 263 8.78 4.65 -15.13
C LEU A 263 9.34 6.05 -15.41
N GLY A 264 8.43 7.02 -15.45
CA GLY A 264 8.68 8.44 -15.54
C GLY A 264 9.23 9.02 -14.25
N LYS A 265 9.47 10.34 -14.26
CA LYS A 265 9.73 11.13 -13.05
C LYS A 265 8.53 11.98 -12.63
N ARG A 266 7.51 12.07 -13.49
CA ARG A 266 6.34 12.92 -13.30
C ARG A 266 5.17 12.05 -12.86
N GLU A 267 4.45 12.53 -11.86
CA GLU A 267 3.14 11.99 -11.50
C GLU A 267 2.17 12.23 -12.65
N GLN A 268 1.32 11.24 -12.91
CA GLN A 268 0.18 11.33 -13.81
C GLN A 268 -1.09 10.99 -13.04
N MET A 269 -2.21 11.44 -13.58
CA MET A 269 -3.52 11.18 -13.01
C MET A 269 -4.49 10.69 -14.08
N ILE A 270 -5.36 9.77 -13.68
CA ILE A 270 -6.52 9.29 -14.44
C ILE A 270 -7.75 9.67 -13.63
N SER A 271 -8.67 10.41 -14.24
CA SER A 271 -9.94 10.79 -13.63
C SER A 271 -11.08 10.11 -14.36
N ILE A 272 -11.91 9.39 -13.61
CA ILE A 272 -13.03 8.60 -14.11
C ILE A 272 -14.30 9.09 -13.41
N GLU A 273 -15.27 9.51 -14.20
CA GLU A 273 -16.59 9.84 -13.69
C GLU A 273 -17.38 8.54 -13.44
N LEU A 274 -17.87 8.34 -12.22
CA LEU A 274 -18.52 7.09 -11.83
C LEU A 274 -20.01 7.00 -12.23
N MET A 275 -20.57 8.07 -12.80
CA MET A 275 -21.91 8.20 -13.39
C MET A 275 -23.03 7.32 -12.82
N SER A 276 -23.98 7.97 -12.14
CA SER A 276 -25.42 7.64 -12.26
C SER A 276 -26.04 8.57 -13.32
N LYS A 277 -26.20 8.11 -14.56
CA LYS A 277 -27.28 8.58 -15.44
C LYS A 277 -27.82 7.39 -16.21
N GLU A 278 -28.82 6.75 -15.63
CA GLU A 278 -29.96 6.26 -16.40
C GLU A 278 -31.05 7.34 -16.30
#